data_AF-A0A2N9F3M7-F1
#
_entry.id   AF-A0A2N9F3M7-F1
#
_cell.length_a   1.000
_cell.length_b   1.000
_cell.length_c   1.000
_cell.angle_alpha   90.00
_cell.angle_beta   90.00
_cell.angle_gamma   90.00
#
_symmetry.space_group_name_H-M   'P 1'
#
loop_
_entity.id
_entity.type
_entity.pdbx_description
1 polymer ?
#
loop_
_entity_poly.entity_id
_entity_poly.type
_entity_poly.pdbx_seq_one_letter_code
_entity_poly.pdbx_strand_id
1 'polypeptide(L)'
;MPTIFDRYTSTDGFLFLQDDTILNYWNLLQADRTKLWIANKVSKSWSTVSTNGNSDWFSKQADMVNKVVSSMQVHLQVNYKESITDGQSITICSSEVFYIPRRFVADFVELVNLVGSLEIHQKVAIPMFFLSMDSPQNFDPVLSTMIYKKEPPTNNSSTLYSAQAAAIHPWNVSSEQDFIKLIRIMAEGDPLLMELV
;
A
#
# COMPACT_ATOMS: atom_id res chain seq x y z
N MET A 1 -11.04 6.85 -10.39
CA MET A 1 -10.52 5.47 -10.54
C MET A 1 -11.50 4.43 -11.09
N PRO A 2 -12.84 4.48 -10.90
CA PRO A 2 -13.72 3.36 -11.27
C PRO A 2 -13.60 2.87 -12.72
N THR A 3 -13.41 3.78 -13.66
CA THR A 3 -13.41 3.46 -15.11
C THR A 3 -12.22 2.62 -15.58
N ILE A 4 -11.11 2.57 -14.83
CA ILE A 4 -9.93 1.79 -15.25
C ILE A 4 -10.17 0.29 -15.11
N PHE A 5 -10.97 -0.11 -14.11
CA PHE A 5 -11.27 -1.50 -13.82
C PHE A 5 -12.14 -2.13 -14.91
N ASP A 6 -13.06 -1.35 -15.47
CA ASP A 6 -13.93 -1.77 -16.57
C ASP A 6 -13.19 -1.88 -17.90
N ARG A 7 -12.10 -1.12 -18.05
CA ARG A 7 -11.27 -1.16 -19.27
C ARG A 7 -10.46 -2.44 -19.38
N TYR A 8 -10.03 -2.99 -18.26
CA TYR A 8 -9.12 -4.14 -18.19
C TYR A 8 -9.78 -5.31 -17.48
N THR A 9 -10.75 -5.93 -18.14
CA THR A 9 -11.58 -6.99 -17.55
C THR A 9 -10.88 -8.34 -17.42
N SER A 10 -9.83 -8.57 -18.21
CA SER A 10 -9.09 -9.83 -18.27
C SER A 10 -7.86 -9.88 -17.35
N THR A 11 -7.62 -8.87 -16.51
CA THR A 11 -6.46 -8.85 -15.61
C THR A 11 -6.73 -9.60 -14.31
N ASP A 12 -5.69 -10.21 -13.74
CA ASP A 12 -5.76 -10.88 -12.44
C ASP A 12 -6.04 -9.89 -11.28
N GLY A 13 -5.69 -8.61 -11.48
CA GLY A 13 -5.88 -7.54 -10.51
C GLY A 13 -5.15 -6.27 -10.93
N PHE A 14 -4.98 -5.35 -9.98
CA PHE A 14 -4.47 -4.00 -10.22
C PHE A 14 -3.41 -3.65 -9.16
N LEU A 15 -2.20 -3.35 -9.62
CA LEU A 15 -1.13 -2.82 -8.78
C LEU A 15 -1.18 -1.30 -8.82
N PHE A 16 -1.27 -0.69 -7.65
CA PHE A 16 -1.20 0.75 -7.44
C PHE A 16 0.19 1.10 -6.94
N LEU A 17 0.77 2.11 -7.56
CA LEU A 17 2.08 2.65 -7.26
C LEU A 17 1.98 4.16 -7.38
N GLN A 18 2.27 4.84 -6.28
CA GLN A 18 2.39 6.28 -6.18
C GLN A 18 3.62 6.57 -5.29
N ASP A 19 4.18 7.78 -5.38
CA ASP A 19 5.46 8.22 -4.79
C ASP A 19 6.76 7.66 -5.43
N ASP A 20 7.89 8.16 -4.93
CA ASP A 20 9.27 7.74 -5.21
C ASP A 20 9.53 6.30 -4.75
N THR A 21 8.84 5.32 -5.33
CA THR A 21 8.98 3.92 -4.94
C THR A 21 9.42 3.09 -6.15
N ILE A 22 10.49 2.33 -5.96
CA ILE A 22 10.93 1.33 -6.94
C ILE A 22 10.42 -0.06 -6.55
N LEU A 23 10.05 -0.85 -7.55
CA LEU A 23 9.59 -2.22 -7.37
C LEU A 23 10.66 -3.20 -7.81
N ASN A 24 10.82 -4.27 -7.04
CA ASN A 24 11.57 -5.44 -7.49
C ASN A 24 10.59 -6.44 -8.10
N TYR A 25 10.45 -6.36 -9.43
CA TYR A 25 9.49 -7.15 -10.19
C TYR A 25 9.61 -8.66 -9.94
N TRP A 26 10.83 -9.18 -9.77
CA TRP A 26 11.07 -10.61 -9.57
C TRP A 26 10.51 -11.14 -8.25
N ASN A 27 10.63 -10.34 -7.19
CA ASN A 27 10.03 -10.66 -5.90
C ASN A 27 8.50 -10.60 -5.99
N LEU A 28 7.95 -9.67 -6.78
CA LEU A 28 6.49 -9.57 -7.00
C LEU A 28 5.93 -10.70 -7.87
N LEU A 29 6.73 -11.32 -8.74
CA LEU A 29 6.28 -12.45 -9.55
C LEU A 29 5.90 -13.67 -8.71
N GLN A 30 6.52 -13.83 -7.54
CA GLN A 30 6.29 -14.94 -6.61
C GLN A 30 5.07 -14.71 -5.70
N ALA A 31 4.52 -13.50 -5.69
CA ALA A 31 3.41 -13.15 -4.82
C ALA A 31 2.11 -13.81 -5.27
N ASP A 32 1.28 -14.19 -4.29
CA ASP A 32 -0.04 -14.75 -4.56
C ASP A 32 -1.01 -13.65 -5.00
N ARG A 33 -1.22 -13.55 -6.32
CA ARG A 33 -2.10 -12.56 -6.96
C ARG A 33 -3.59 -12.77 -6.64
N THR A 34 -3.95 -13.84 -5.94
CA THR A 34 -5.32 -14.00 -5.45
C THR A 34 -5.56 -13.24 -4.15
N LYS A 35 -4.51 -12.74 -3.48
CA LYS A 35 -4.56 -12.07 -2.18
C LYS A 35 -4.29 -10.58 -2.28
N LEU A 36 -4.82 -9.83 -1.32
CA LEU A 36 -4.53 -8.40 -1.16
C LEU A 36 -3.06 -8.20 -0.76
N TRP A 37 -2.37 -7.23 -1.37
CA TRP A 37 -0.99 -6.87 -1.00
C TRP A 37 -0.94 -5.43 -0.49
N ILE A 38 -0.37 -5.23 0.69
CA ILE A 38 -0.14 -3.90 1.27
C ILE A 38 1.01 -3.98 2.28
N ALA A 39 1.66 -2.85 2.58
CA ALA A 39 2.80 -2.78 3.50
C ALA A 39 2.40 -2.87 5.01
N ASN A 40 1.38 -3.68 5.35
CA ASN A 40 0.82 -3.74 6.71
C ASN A 40 1.79 -4.27 7.78
N LYS A 41 2.83 -5.01 7.39
CA LYS A 41 3.89 -5.48 8.30
C LYS A 41 5.13 -4.58 8.33
N VAL A 42 5.10 -3.44 7.65
CA VAL A 42 6.21 -2.48 7.60
C VAL A 42 5.94 -1.35 8.58
N SER A 43 6.43 -1.48 9.81
CA SER A 43 6.15 -0.57 10.93
C SER A 43 6.46 0.91 10.70
N LYS A 44 7.36 1.22 9.76
CA LYS A 44 7.68 2.60 9.38
C LYS A 44 6.62 3.24 8.49
N SER A 45 5.85 2.43 7.78
CA SER A 45 4.78 2.88 6.87
C SER A 45 3.39 2.63 7.46
N TRP A 46 3.21 1.57 8.25
CA TRP A 46 1.96 1.17 8.86
C TRP A 46 2.01 1.38 10.38
N SER A 47 1.11 2.21 10.90
CA SER A 47 1.06 2.53 12.32
C SER A 47 -0.38 2.73 12.81
N THR A 48 -0.63 2.38 14.07
CA THR A 48 -1.88 2.69 14.77
C THR A 48 -1.65 3.92 15.63
N VAL A 49 -2.52 4.93 15.49
CA VAL A 49 -2.42 6.20 16.22
C VAL A 49 -3.66 6.39 17.08
N SER A 50 -3.45 6.81 18.33
CA SER A 50 -4.52 7.14 19.27
C SER A 50 -5.33 8.33 18.77
N THR A 51 -6.66 8.23 18.86
CA THR A 51 -7.58 9.34 18.61
C THR A 51 -7.80 10.20 19.86
N ASN A 52 -7.31 9.74 21.02
CA ASN A 52 -7.31 10.47 22.27
C ASN A 52 -6.04 11.33 22.37
N GLY A 53 -6.15 12.64 22.11
CA GLY A 53 -5.04 13.59 22.23
C GLY A 53 -5.09 14.77 21.26
N ASN A 54 -4.29 15.81 21.55
CA ASN A 54 -4.26 17.18 21.01
C ASN A 54 -4.21 17.42 19.48
N SER A 55 -4.37 16.42 18.60
CA SER A 55 -4.45 16.69 17.16
C SER A 55 -5.88 16.52 16.66
N ASP A 56 -6.56 17.65 16.44
CA ASP A 56 -7.89 17.72 15.83
C ASP A 56 -8.00 16.90 14.53
N TRP A 57 -6.88 16.67 13.83
CA TRP A 57 -6.86 15.94 12.57
C TRP A 57 -7.17 14.44 12.73
N PHE A 58 -6.47 13.71 13.61
CA PHE A 58 -6.69 12.26 13.75
C PHE A 58 -8.11 11.95 14.25
N SER A 59 -8.63 12.75 15.18
CA SER A 59 -10.00 12.59 15.68
C SER A 59 -11.05 12.82 14.57
N LYS A 60 -10.89 13.87 13.74
CA LYS A 60 -11.77 14.12 12.58
C LYS A 60 -11.73 12.97 11.57
N GLN A 61 -10.55 12.43 11.29
CA GLN A 61 -10.41 11.27 10.39
C GLN A 61 -11.11 10.03 10.96
N ALA A 62 -10.97 9.78 12.28
CA ALA A 62 -11.64 8.67 12.96
C ALA A 62 -13.17 8.79 12.92
N ASP A 63 -13.72 9.99 13.15
CA ASP A 63 -15.16 10.23 13.07
C ASP A 63 -15.71 9.92 11.67
N MET A 64 -14.98 10.32 10.62
CA MET A 64 -15.35 10.02 9.24
C MET A 64 -15.23 8.52 8.93
N VAL A 65 -14.19 7.84 9.41
CA VAL A 65 -14.05 6.38 9.29
C VAL A 65 -15.22 5.67 9.95
N ASN A 66 -15.59 6.05 11.18
CA ASN A 66 -16.72 5.45 11.88
C ASN A 66 -18.04 5.65 11.12
N LYS A 67 -18.24 6.83 10.53
CA LYS A 67 -19.39 7.11 9.68
C LYS A 67 -19.43 6.19 8.46
N VAL A 68 -18.30 6.00 7.77
CA VAL A 68 -18.21 5.10 6.60
C VAL A 68 -18.44 3.66 7.02
N VAL A 69 -17.77 3.18 8.08
CA VAL A 69 -17.93 1.81 8.57
C VAL A 69 -19.38 1.54 8.93
N SER A 70 -20.12 2.48 9.51
CA SER A 70 -21.53 2.29 9.82
C SER A 70 -22.44 2.14 8.59
N SER A 71 -22.01 2.63 7.42
CA SER A 71 -22.77 2.58 6.16
C SER A 71 -22.30 1.50 5.18
N MET A 72 -21.22 0.77 5.46
CA MET A 72 -20.75 -0.34 4.64
C MET A 72 -21.73 -1.52 4.64
N GLN A 73 -21.61 -2.42 3.66
CA GLN A 73 -22.25 -3.74 3.73
C GLN A 73 -21.76 -4.55 4.95
N VAL A 74 -22.64 -5.43 5.45
CA VAL A 74 -22.40 -6.19 6.69
C VAL A 74 -21.07 -6.96 6.67
N HIS A 75 -20.73 -7.61 5.56
CA HIS A 75 -19.49 -8.39 5.48
C HIS A 75 -18.23 -7.51 5.63
N LEU A 76 -18.21 -6.31 5.04
CA LEU A 76 -17.12 -5.34 5.18
C LEU A 76 -17.03 -4.78 6.60
N GLN A 77 -18.18 -4.52 7.23
CA GLN A 77 -18.23 -4.03 8.62
C GLN A 77 -17.64 -5.05 9.60
N VAL A 78 -18.00 -6.32 9.43
CA VAL A 78 -17.55 -7.41 10.31
C VAL A 78 -16.04 -7.55 10.20
N ASN A 79 -15.51 -7.68 8.99
CA ASN A 79 -14.06 -7.77 8.75
C ASN A 79 -13.29 -6.58 9.36
N TYR A 80 -13.78 -5.35 9.15
CA TYR A 80 -13.13 -4.17 9.69
C TYR A 80 -13.10 -4.21 11.23
N LYS A 81 -14.25 -4.46 11.86
CA LYS A 81 -14.39 -4.50 13.33
C LYS A 81 -13.58 -5.62 13.98
N GLU A 82 -13.44 -6.76 13.32
CA GLU A 82 -12.60 -7.87 13.80
C GLU A 82 -11.10 -7.57 13.65
N SER A 83 -10.73 -6.73 12.68
CA SER A 83 -9.35 -6.37 12.40
C SER A 83 -8.80 -5.24 13.27
N ILE A 84 -9.68 -4.42 13.86
CA ILE A 84 -9.30 -3.35 14.79
C ILE A 84 -9.38 -3.84 16.24
N THR A 85 -8.33 -3.59 17.02
CA THR A 85 -8.23 -4.02 18.41
C THR A 85 -8.76 -3.01 19.43
N ASP A 86 -8.83 -1.72 19.06
CA ASP A 86 -9.31 -0.65 19.93
C ASP A 86 -10.03 0.43 19.10
N GLY A 87 -11.27 0.75 19.48
CA GLY A 87 -12.11 1.76 18.84
C GLY A 87 -11.64 3.20 19.06
N GLN A 88 -10.60 3.42 19.88
CA GLN A 88 -9.99 4.72 20.14
C GLN A 88 -8.69 4.93 19.36
N SER A 89 -8.53 4.24 18.24
CA SER A 89 -7.36 4.35 17.39
C SER A 89 -7.73 4.27 15.91
N ILE A 90 -6.88 4.87 15.08
CA ILE A 90 -6.96 4.72 13.62
C ILE A 90 -5.66 4.17 13.07
N THR A 91 -5.80 3.36 12.03
CA THR A 91 -4.66 2.82 11.28
C THR A 91 -4.28 3.77 10.16
N ILE A 92 -2.99 4.02 10.02
CA ILE A 92 -2.40 4.88 9.00
C ILE A 92 -1.40 4.06 8.22
N CYS A 93 -1.51 4.10 6.89
CA CYS A 93 -0.51 3.58 5.97
C CYS A 93 0.05 4.73 5.13
N SER A 94 1.34 5.01 5.25
CA SER A 94 2.04 6.03 4.45
C SER A 94 2.68 5.47 3.18
N SER A 95 2.69 4.14 2.99
CA SER A 95 3.09 3.53 1.73
C SER A 95 1.94 3.64 0.73
N GLU A 96 2.26 4.05 -0.50
CA GLU A 96 1.29 4.15 -1.58
C GLU A 96 1.44 3.04 -2.63
N VAL A 97 2.02 1.90 -2.20
CA VAL A 97 2.10 0.67 -2.99
C VAL A 97 1.17 -0.38 -2.42
N PHE A 98 0.23 -0.84 -3.25
CA PHE A 98 -0.69 -1.91 -2.89
C PHE A 98 -1.28 -2.60 -4.12
N TYR A 99 -1.77 -3.82 -3.95
CA TYR A 99 -2.37 -4.61 -5.02
C TYR A 99 -3.77 -5.09 -4.64
N ILE A 100 -4.70 -4.93 -5.58
CA ILE A 100 -6.10 -5.37 -5.48
C ILE A 100 -6.35 -6.50 -6.50
N PRO A 101 -6.55 -7.75 -6.05
CA PRO A 101 -7.00 -8.83 -6.92
C PRO A 101 -8.35 -8.51 -7.55
N ARG A 102 -8.60 -9.02 -8.75
CA ARG A 102 -9.84 -8.81 -9.52
C ARG A 102 -11.09 -9.12 -8.69
N ARG A 103 -11.05 -10.16 -7.86
CA ARG A 103 -12.17 -10.57 -7.00
C ARG A 103 -12.60 -9.52 -5.96
N PHE A 104 -11.69 -8.63 -5.56
CA PHE A 104 -11.96 -7.56 -4.58
C PHE A 104 -12.29 -6.21 -5.23
N VAL A 105 -12.26 -6.11 -6.56
CA VAL A 105 -12.48 -4.84 -7.26
C VAL A 105 -13.87 -4.26 -6.99
N ALA A 106 -14.90 -5.11 -6.90
CA ALA A 106 -16.26 -4.65 -6.61
C ALA A 106 -16.34 -3.97 -5.23
N ASP A 107 -15.85 -4.64 -4.19
CA ASP A 107 -15.81 -4.11 -2.82
C ASP A 107 -14.95 -2.84 -2.74
N PHE A 108 -13.79 -2.83 -3.41
CA PHE A 108 -12.92 -1.66 -3.47
C PHE A 108 -13.63 -0.45 -4.11
N VAL A 109 -14.34 -0.65 -5.23
CA VAL A 109 -15.09 0.42 -5.89
C VAL A 109 -16.22 0.95 -5.00
N GLU A 110 -16.95 0.07 -4.32
CA GLU A 110 -17.97 0.45 -3.36
C GLU A 110 -17.40 1.30 -2.22
N LEU A 111 -16.30 0.85 -1.62
CA LEU A 111 -15.60 1.57 -0.55
C LEU A 111 -15.09 2.95 -1.00
N VAL A 112 -14.53 3.04 -2.22
CA VAL A 112 -14.13 4.32 -2.82
C VAL A 112 -15.32 5.26 -2.99
N ASN A 113 -16.47 4.75 -3.42
CA ASN A 113 -17.68 5.55 -3.57
C ASN A 113 -18.22 6.06 -2.23
N LEU A 114 -18.11 5.26 -1.15
CA LEU A 114 -18.53 5.66 0.19
C LEU A 114 -17.68 6.80 0.77
N VAL A 115 -16.38 6.85 0.46
CA VAL A 115 -15.50 7.92 0.95
C VAL A 115 -15.48 9.15 0.03
N GLY A 116 -15.95 9.04 -1.21
CA GLY A 116 -15.79 10.09 -2.24
C GLY A 116 -16.38 11.45 -1.89
N SER A 117 -17.36 11.50 -0.97
CA SER A 117 -17.96 12.74 -0.45
C SER A 117 -17.37 13.21 0.88
N LEU A 118 -16.34 12.55 1.39
CA LEU A 118 -15.70 12.82 2.68
C LEU A 118 -14.24 13.22 2.48
N GLU A 119 -13.71 14.04 3.37
CA GLU A 119 -12.31 14.47 3.34
C GLU A 119 -11.40 13.47 4.09
N ILE A 120 -11.61 12.18 3.84
CA ILE A 120 -10.76 11.12 4.40
C ILE A 120 -9.46 11.09 3.61
N HIS A 121 -8.34 11.26 4.31
CA HIS A 121 -7.02 11.23 3.70
C HIS A 121 -6.70 9.81 3.21
N GLN A 122 -6.06 9.68 2.05
CA GLN A 122 -5.71 8.38 1.44
C GLN A 122 -4.97 7.44 2.40
N LYS A 123 -4.00 7.98 3.16
CA LYS A 123 -3.27 7.25 4.22
C LYS A 123 -4.16 6.62 5.30
N VAL A 124 -5.40 7.05 5.44
CA VAL A 124 -6.42 6.48 6.35
C VAL A 124 -7.43 5.64 5.56
N ALA A 125 -7.88 6.11 4.39
CA ALA A 125 -8.86 5.41 3.58
C ALA A 125 -8.36 4.03 3.09
N ILE A 126 -7.13 3.96 2.58
CA ILE A 126 -6.55 2.73 2.03
C ILE A 126 -6.45 1.61 3.09
N PRO A 127 -5.82 1.81 4.27
CA PRO A 127 -5.81 0.75 5.27
C PRO A 127 -7.22 0.37 5.72
N MET A 128 -8.15 1.33 5.86
CA MET A 128 -9.56 1.02 6.15
C MET A 128 -10.16 0.09 5.09
N PHE A 129 -9.92 0.34 3.80
CA PHE A 129 -10.42 -0.52 2.73
C PHE A 129 -9.89 -1.94 2.84
N PHE A 130 -8.58 -2.08 3.02
CA PHE A 130 -7.94 -3.40 3.13
C PHE A 130 -8.48 -4.20 4.32
N LEU A 131 -8.59 -3.55 5.49
CA LEU A 131 -9.12 -4.18 6.70
C LEU A 131 -10.62 -4.49 6.60
N SER A 132 -11.35 -3.81 5.72
CA SER A 132 -12.76 -4.11 5.45
C SER A 132 -12.93 -5.26 4.44
N MET A 133 -12.08 -5.33 3.43
CA MET A 133 -12.18 -6.35 2.37
C MET A 133 -11.76 -7.74 2.85
N ASP A 134 -10.72 -7.86 3.68
CA ASP A 134 -10.26 -9.16 4.18
C ASP A 134 -9.44 -9.01 5.47
N SER A 135 -9.24 -10.12 6.19
CA SER A 135 -8.39 -10.15 7.39
C SER A 135 -6.91 -9.96 7.02
N PRO A 136 -6.13 -9.21 7.83
CA PRO A 136 -4.67 -9.09 7.66
C PRO A 136 -3.91 -10.41 7.60
N GLN A 137 -4.44 -11.49 8.17
CA GLN A 137 -3.81 -12.82 8.10
C GLN A 137 -3.91 -13.45 6.71
N ASN A 138 -4.87 -13.01 5.90
CA ASN A 138 -5.10 -13.50 4.54
C ASN A 138 -4.35 -12.68 3.47
N PHE A 139 -3.71 -11.57 3.85
CA PHE A 139 -2.92 -10.77 2.93
C PHE A 139 -1.65 -11.51 2.52
N ASP A 140 -1.18 -11.28 1.29
CA ASP A 140 0.12 -11.78 0.87
C ASP A 140 1.24 -10.96 1.56
N PRO A 141 2.27 -11.61 2.13
CA PRO A 141 3.34 -10.92 2.82
C PRO A 141 4.37 -10.29 1.88
N VAL A 142 4.24 -10.33 0.54
CA VAL A 142 5.27 -9.85 -0.39
C VAL A 142 5.75 -8.42 -0.08
N LEU A 143 4.85 -7.50 0.24
CA LEU A 143 5.21 -6.11 0.59
C LEU A 143 5.70 -5.95 2.03
N SER A 144 5.73 -7.02 2.84
CA SER A 144 6.28 -7.00 4.20
C SER A 144 7.80 -6.82 4.20
N THR A 145 8.48 -7.16 3.11
CA THR A 145 9.93 -6.96 2.93
C THR A 145 10.26 -5.58 2.36
N MET A 146 9.24 -4.74 2.12
CA MET A 146 9.46 -3.39 1.60
C MET A 146 10.36 -2.59 2.54
N ILE A 147 11.39 -1.98 1.99
CA ILE A 147 12.24 -1.03 2.71
C ILE A 147 11.57 0.33 2.60
N TYR A 148 11.02 0.82 3.71
CA TYR A 148 10.36 2.13 3.76
C TYR A 148 11.09 3.08 4.71
N LYS A 149 11.44 4.27 4.23
CA LYS A 149 11.91 5.41 5.03
C LYS A 149 10.99 6.61 4.82
N LYS A 150 10.76 7.41 5.87
CA LYS A 150 9.86 8.57 5.78
C LYS A 150 10.47 9.77 5.06
N GLU A 151 11.80 9.88 5.11
CA GLU A 151 12.53 10.99 4.50
C GLU A 151 13.51 10.47 3.46
N PRO A 152 13.61 11.15 2.30
CA PRO A 152 14.60 10.81 1.30
C PRO A 152 16.01 11.11 1.80
N PRO A 153 16.95 10.15 1.66
CA PRO A 153 18.35 10.48 1.90
C PRO A 153 18.80 11.55 0.88
N THR A 154 19.74 12.41 1.27
CA THR A 154 20.27 13.50 0.43
C THR A 154 20.81 13.03 -0.92
N ASN A 155 21.23 11.76 -1.01
CA ASN A 155 21.46 11.02 -2.25
C ASN A 155 20.85 9.62 -2.07
N ASN A 156 20.36 8.99 -3.14
CA ASN A 156 20.05 7.57 -3.10
C ASN A 156 21.34 6.81 -2.78
N SER A 157 21.46 6.34 -1.54
CA SER A 157 22.58 5.51 -1.13
C SER A 157 22.34 4.11 -1.64
N SER A 158 23.33 3.49 -2.30
CA SER A 158 23.31 2.07 -2.65
C SER A 158 23.03 1.17 -1.44
N THR A 159 23.32 1.65 -0.23
CA THR A 159 23.02 0.94 1.03
C THR A 159 21.53 0.85 1.36
N LEU A 160 20.65 1.60 0.67
CA LEU A 160 19.21 1.49 0.84
C LEU A 160 18.63 0.33 0.02
N TYR A 161 19.30 -0.07 -1.06
CA TYR A 161 18.82 -1.12 -1.93
C TYR A 161 19.02 -2.51 -1.32
N SER A 162 18.09 -3.43 -1.62
CA SER A 162 18.24 -4.85 -1.36
C SER A 162 17.51 -5.64 -2.44
N ALA A 163 18.20 -6.61 -3.04
CA ALA A 163 17.62 -7.55 -4.00
C ALA A 163 16.50 -8.41 -3.39
N GLN A 164 16.44 -8.53 -2.06
CA GLN A 164 15.41 -9.30 -1.35
C GLN A 164 14.17 -8.47 -1.00
N ALA A 165 14.25 -7.13 -1.10
CA ALA A 165 13.11 -6.27 -0.86
C ALA A 165 12.16 -6.29 -2.06
N ALA A 166 10.85 -6.39 -1.82
CA ALA A 166 9.86 -6.34 -2.90
C ALA A 166 9.64 -4.92 -3.45
N ALA A 167 9.86 -3.91 -2.62
CA ALA A 167 9.79 -2.50 -2.98
C ALA A 167 10.71 -1.68 -2.07
N ILE A 168 11.15 -0.52 -2.55
CA ILE A 168 12.03 0.38 -1.80
C ILE A 168 11.51 1.81 -1.95
N HIS A 169 11.33 2.48 -0.81
CA HIS A 169 10.91 3.87 -0.71
C HIS A 169 11.73 4.63 0.35
N PRO A 170 12.09 5.90 0.10
CA PRO A 170 11.97 6.58 -1.18
C PRO A 170 13.18 6.25 -2.08
N TRP A 171 13.00 6.37 -3.38
CA TRP A 171 14.08 6.29 -4.37
C TRP A 171 13.77 7.20 -5.56
N ASN A 172 14.56 8.26 -5.73
CA ASN A 172 14.34 9.25 -6.79
C ASN A 172 15.38 9.12 -7.90
N VAL A 173 14.95 8.87 -9.15
CA VAL A 173 15.84 8.88 -10.30
C VAL A 173 15.73 10.23 -11.01
N SER A 174 16.73 11.09 -10.81
CA SER A 174 16.73 12.46 -11.35
C SER A 174 17.62 12.65 -12.59
N SER A 175 18.43 11.66 -12.95
CA SER A 175 19.31 11.70 -14.13
C SER A 175 19.49 10.32 -14.76
N GLU A 176 19.94 10.27 -16.01
CA GLU A 176 20.33 9.02 -16.69
C GLU A 176 21.44 8.28 -15.93
N GLN A 177 22.39 9.02 -15.34
CA GLN A 177 23.46 8.42 -14.54
C GLN A 177 22.90 7.72 -13.29
N ASP A 178 21.89 8.30 -12.65
CA ASP A 178 21.23 7.69 -11.49
C ASP A 178 20.40 6.48 -11.89
N PHE A 179 19.78 6.53 -13.07
CA PHE A 179 19.09 5.39 -13.65
C PHE A 179 20.06 4.22 -13.91
N ILE A 180 21.19 4.47 -14.58
CA ILE A 180 22.22 3.46 -14.85
C ILE A 180 22.76 2.87 -13.54
N LYS A 181 23.02 3.71 -12.52
CA LYS A 181 23.45 3.23 -11.20
C LYS A 181 22.40 2.34 -10.55
N LEU A 182 21.13 2.72 -10.60
CA LEU A 182 20.03 1.90 -10.08
C LEU A 182 19.98 0.56 -10.81
N ILE A 183 20.01 0.54 -12.15
CA ILE A 183 19.97 -0.70 -12.92
C ILE A 183 21.15 -1.60 -12.57
N ARG A 184 22.37 -1.06 -12.42
CA ARG A 184 23.56 -1.83 -11.98
C ARG A 184 23.37 -2.45 -10.59
N ILE A 185 22.87 -1.67 -9.64
CA ILE A 185 22.59 -2.15 -8.27
C ILE A 185 21.49 -3.23 -8.30
N MET A 186 20.48 -3.07 -9.15
CA MET A 186 19.44 -4.08 -9.35
C MET A 186 19.98 -5.35 -9.99
N ALA A 187 20.90 -5.21 -10.92
CA ALA A 187 21.53 -6.31 -11.65
C ALA A 187 22.42 -7.21 -10.78
N GLU A 188 22.94 -6.72 -9.65
CA GLU A 188 23.60 -7.58 -8.66
C GLU A 188 22.65 -8.67 -8.11
N GLY A 189 21.35 -8.38 -8.05
CA GLY A 189 20.32 -9.33 -7.64
C GLY A 189 19.67 -10.09 -8.79
N ASP A 190 19.85 -9.65 -10.02
CA ASP A 190 19.28 -10.24 -11.23
C ASP A 190 20.28 -10.22 -12.39
N PRO A 191 20.90 -11.37 -12.72
CA PRO A 191 21.87 -11.50 -13.79
C PRO A 191 21.36 -11.04 -15.16
N LEU A 192 20.05 -11.06 -15.42
CA LEU A 192 19.48 -10.64 -16.70
C LEU A 192 19.56 -9.13 -16.93
N LEU A 193 19.58 -8.33 -15.86
CA LEU A 193 19.77 -6.88 -15.96
C LEU A 193 21.23 -6.50 -16.26
N MET A 194 22.19 -7.40 -16.04
CA MET A 194 23.60 -7.16 -16.40
C MET A 194 23.80 -7.09 -17.92
N GLU A 195 22.90 -7.66 -18.72
CA GLU A 195 22.98 -7.64 -20.18
C GLU A 195 22.50 -6.32 -20.81
N LEU A 196 21.82 -5.45 -20.03
CA LEU A 196 21.22 -4.19 -20.48
C LEU A 196 22.09 -2.96 -20.23
N VAL A 197 23.28 -3.12 -19.62
CA VAL A 197 24.16 -2.03 -19.15
C VAL A 197 25.48 -1.98 -19.89
#